data_AF-A0A8J4TBM2-F1
#
_entry.id   AF-A0A8J4TBM2-F1
#
_cell.length_a   1.000
_cell.length_b   1.000
_cell.length_c   1.000
_cell.angle_alpha   90.00
_cell.angle_beta   90.00
_cell.angle_gamma   90.00
#
_symmetry.space_group_name_H-M   'P 1'
#
loop_
_entity.id
_entity.type
_entity.pdbx_description
1 polymer ?
#
loop_
_entity_poly.entity_id
_entity_poly.type
_entity_poly.pdbx_seq_one_letter_code
_entity_poly.pdbx_strand_id
1 'polypeptide(L)' 'MAGNDDELERRAVEELLKEASRGRVRSETMGPSGWMKCPLRSTNKRFLLNTLRPCAAERRPGSRPATARGTERSREEGSQ' A
#
# COMPACT_ATOMS: atom_id res chain seq x y z
N MET A 1 -2.85 -41.17 -3.79
CA MET A 1 -3.79 -40.03 -3.69
C MET A 1 -3.62 -39.25 -2.39
N ALA A 2 -3.39 -39.89 -1.23
CA ALA A 2 -3.19 -39.19 0.06
C ALA A 2 -2.06 -38.14 0.09
N GLY A 3 -0.91 -38.39 -0.56
CA GLY A 3 0.21 -37.43 -0.53
C GLY A 3 -0.03 -36.09 -1.26
N ASN A 4 -1.10 -35.97 -2.06
CA ASN A 4 -1.48 -34.69 -2.65
C ASN A 4 -2.36 -33.87 -1.69
N ASP A 5 -3.16 -34.53 -0.87
CA ASP A 5 -4.05 -33.88 0.10
C ASP A 5 -3.23 -33.25 1.24
N ASP A 6 -2.19 -33.92 1.72
CA ASP A 6 -1.27 -33.38 2.74
C ASP A 6 -0.55 -32.10 2.28
N GLU A 7 -0.17 -32.04 0.99
CA GLU A 7 0.49 -30.87 0.40
C GLU A 7 -0.51 -29.72 0.22
N LEU A 8 -1.74 -30.03 -0.19
CA LEU A 8 -2.83 -29.04 -0.27
C LEU A 8 -3.18 -28.47 1.10
N GLU A 9 -3.23 -29.30 2.15
CA GLU A 9 -3.45 -28.85 3.51
C GLU A 9 -2.35 -27.91 4.00
N ARG A 10 -1.07 -28.25 3.75
CA ARG A 10 0.05 -27.37 4.11
C ARG A 10 -0.06 -26.00 3.45
N ARG A 11 -0.37 -25.96 2.15
CA ARG A 11 -0.58 -24.70 1.42
C ARG A 11 -1.77 -23.91 1.94
N ALA A 12 -2.87 -24.59 2.27
CA ALA A 12 -4.05 -23.95 2.84
C ALA A 12 -3.73 -23.30 4.20
N VAL A 13 -3.02 -24.00 5.08
CA VAL A 13 -2.58 -23.46 6.38
C VAL A 13 -1.67 -22.25 6.18
N GLU A 14 -0.72 -22.33 5.25
CA GLU A 14 0.19 -21.21 4.95
C GLU A 14 -0.57 -19.97 4.48
N GLU A 15 -1.54 -20.12 3.57
CA GLU A 15 -2.35 -19.00 3.08
C GLU A 15 -3.24 -18.40 4.18
N LEU A 16 -3.81 -19.21 5.07
CA LEU A 16 -4.55 -18.72 6.24
C LEU A 16 -3.66 -17.85 7.15
N LEU A 17 -2.42 -18.29 7.42
CA LEU A 17 -1.46 -17.53 8.22
C LEU A 17 -1.02 -16.22 7.55
N LYS A 18 -0.85 -16.24 6.22
CA LYS A 18 -0.56 -15.02 5.44
C LYS A 18 -1.71 -14.02 5.50
N GLU A 19 -2.95 -14.45 5.30
CA GLU A 19 -4.11 -13.55 5.37
C GLU A 19 -4.33 -13.02 6.79
N ALA A 20 -4.12 -13.84 7.82
CA ALA A 20 -4.15 -13.40 9.22
C ALA A 20 -3.09 -12.31 9.49
N SER A 21 -1.88 -12.47 8.97
CA SER A 21 -0.80 -11.47 9.08
C SER A 21 -1.18 -10.15 8.38
N ARG A 22 -1.79 -10.22 7.19
CA ARG A 22 -2.34 -9.04 6.48
C ARG A 22 -3.47 -8.39 7.26
N GLY A 23 -4.34 -9.19 7.89
CA GLY A 23 -5.39 -8.74 8.81
C GLY A 23 -4.83 -7.97 10.01
N ARG A 24 -3.77 -8.47 10.63
CA ARG A 24 -3.08 -7.81 11.74
C ARG A 24 -2.57 -6.42 11.34
N VAL A 25 -1.81 -6.32 10.24
CA VAL A 25 -1.27 -5.03 9.76
C VAL A 25 -2.39 -4.02 9.46
N ARG A 26 -3.50 -4.48 8.86
CA ARG A 26 -4.70 -3.63 8.65
C ARG A 26 -5.26 -3.12 9.97
N SER A 27 -5.40 -4.00 10.97
CA SER A 27 -5.92 -3.64 12.29
C SER A 27 -5.01 -2.66 13.05
N GLU A 28 -3.70 -2.82 12.96
CA GLU A 28 -2.71 -1.92 13.57
C GLU A 28 -2.73 -0.54 12.91
N THR A 29 -2.91 -0.49 11.59
CA THR A 29 -2.87 0.78 10.82
C THR A 29 -4.18 1.55 10.90
N MET A 30 -5.32 0.85 10.76
CA MET A 30 -6.64 1.46 10.57
C MET A 30 -7.58 1.25 11.77
N GLY A 31 -7.21 0.40 12.73
CA GLY A 31 -8.08 0.04 13.86
C GLY A 31 -9.39 -0.64 13.42
N PRO A 32 -10.44 -0.56 14.25
CA PRO A 32 -11.77 -1.08 13.93
C PRO A 32 -12.36 -0.51 12.63
N SER A 33 -11.95 0.71 12.23
CA SER A 33 -12.42 1.37 11.02
C SER A 33 -11.92 0.70 9.73
N GLY A 34 -10.78 -0.01 9.78
CA GLY A 34 -10.22 -0.72 8.63
C GLY A 34 -11.05 -1.92 8.14
N TRP A 35 -12.03 -2.34 8.94
CA TRP A 35 -12.96 -3.42 8.63
C TRP A 35 -14.33 -2.92 8.19
N MET A 36 -14.64 -1.64 8.41
CA MET A 36 -15.88 -1.02 7.96
C MET A 36 -15.76 -0.61 6.49
N LYS A 37 -16.85 -0.75 5.72
CA LYS A 37 -16.91 -0.19 4.37
C LYS A 37 -16.80 1.33 4.48
N CYS A 38 -16.03 1.95 3.57
CA CYS A 38 -15.96 3.41 3.49
C CYS A 38 -17.40 3.94 3.30
N PRO A 39 -17.88 4.85 4.18
CA PRO A 39 -19.23 5.40 4.07
C PRO A 39 -19.39 6.27 2.82
N LEU A 40 -18.28 6.68 2.21
CA LEU A 40 -18.27 7.40 0.93
C LEU A 40 -18.48 6.41 -0.23
N ARG A 41 -19.23 6.87 -1.24
CA ARG A 41 -19.41 6.13 -2.49
C ARG A 41 -18.06 5.84 -3.14
N SER A 42 -17.99 4.75 -3.91
CA SER A 42 -16.79 4.40 -4.69
C SER A 42 -16.37 5.60 -5.54
N THR A 43 -15.18 6.12 -5.27
CA THR A 43 -14.63 7.28 -5.98
C THR A 43 -13.63 6.79 -7.03
N ASN A 44 -13.47 7.55 -8.12
CA ASN A 44 -12.46 7.23 -9.13
C ASN A 44 -11.05 7.27 -8.51
N LYS A 45 -10.27 6.18 -8.65
CA LYS A 45 -8.92 6.06 -8.08
C LYS A 45 -7.98 7.20 -8.50
N ARG A 46 -8.06 7.66 -9.76
CA ARG A 46 -7.22 8.75 -10.28
C ARG A 46 -7.55 10.07 -9.58
N PHE A 47 -8.85 10.38 -9.48
CA PHE A 47 -9.32 11.57 -8.79
C PHE A 47 -8.88 11.56 -7.33
N LEU A 48 -9.11 10.46 -6.61
CA LEU A 48 -8.75 10.34 -5.19
C LEU A 48 -7.24 10.53 -4.96
N LEU A 49 -6.39 9.88 -5.75
CA LEU A 49 -4.94 10.02 -5.62
C LEU A 49 -4.46 11.44 -5.92
N ASN A 50 -5.05 12.09 -6.94
CA ASN A 50 -4.72 13.47 -7.28
C ASN A 50 -5.16 14.45 -6.19
N THR A 51 -6.29 14.19 -5.52
CA THR A 51 -6.78 15.01 -4.40
C THR A 51 -5.97 14.78 -3.12
N LEU A 52 -5.53 13.55 -2.82
CA LEU A 52 -4.83 13.21 -1.58
C LEU A 52 -3.32 13.54 -1.61
N ARG A 53 -2.66 13.46 -2.76
CA ARG A 53 -1.21 13.72 -2.89
C ARG A 53 -0.80 15.08 -2.31
N PRO A 54 -1.49 16.20 -2.60
CA PRO A 54 -1.18 17.50 -1.99
C PRO A 54 -1.42 17.50 -0.48
N CYS A 55 -2.54 16.93 -0.01
CA CYS A 55 -2.88 16.91 1.42
C CYS A 55 -1.87 16.13 2.29
N ALA A 56 -1.18 15.13 1.73
CA ALA A 56 -0.17 14.35 2.44
C ALA A 56 1.15 15.12 2.66
N ALA A 57 1.47 16.08 1.78
CA ALA A 57 2.67 16.89 1.90
C ALA A 57 2.54 17.97 3.00
N GLU A 58 1.35 18.53 3.18
CA GLU A 58 1.09 19.60 4.15
C GLU A 58 1.05 19.12 5.62
N ARG A 59 0.78 17.82 5.87
CA ARG A 59 0.49 17.29 7.21
C ARG A 59 1.70 16.73 7.98
N ARG A 60 2.90 17.28 7.79
CA ARG A 60 4.03 17.00 8.71
C ARG A 60 4.35 18.22 9.60
N PRO A 61 3.62 18.47 10.69
CA PRO A 61 4.09 19.36 11.74
C PRO A 61 5.23 18.64 12.50
N GLY A 62 6.45 18.64 11.94
CA GLY A 62 7.63 18.11 12.63
C GLY A 62 8.70 17.42 11.78
N SER A 63 8.51 17.22 10.47
CA SER A 63 9.56 16.60 9.65
C SER A 63 10.40 17.66 8.97
N ARG A 64 11.58 17.95 9.53
CA ARG A 64 12.67 18.63 8.80
C ARG A 64 12.93 17.86 7.48
N PRO A 65 13.12 18.54 6.34
CA PRO A 65 13.41 17.87 5.09
C PRO A 65 14.81 17.26 5.15
N ALA A 66 14.88 15.93 5.18
CA ALA A 66 16.11 15.20 5.00
C ALA A 66 16.53 15.32 3.52
N THR A 67 17.42 16.28 3.28
CA THR A 67 18.40 16.33 2.20
C THR A 67 17.86 16.27 0.76
N ALA A 68 17.89 17.44 0.12
CA ALA A 68 18.13 17.56 -1.31
C ALA A 68 19.40 16.76 -1.68
N ARG A 69 19.24 15.63 -2.39
CA ARG A 69 20.34 15.02 -3.14
C ARG A 69 19.81 14.32 -4.40
N GLY A 70 20.08 14.98 -5.52
CA GLY A 70 20.47 14.34 -6.79
C GLY A 70 19.39 13.58 -7.54
N THR A 71 18.84 14.20 -8.58
CA THR A 71 18.99 13.73 -9.97
C THR A 71 18.31 14.77 -10.88
N GLU A 72 19.04 15.84 -11.18
CA GLU A 72 18.86 16.62 -12.41
C GLU A 72 20.15 16.46 -13.24
N ARG A 73 19.99 16.40 -14.57
CA ARG A 73 20.93 15.99 -15.63
C ARG A 73 21.03 14.46 -15.75
N SER A 74 20.44 13.80 -16.75
CA SER A 74 20.64 14.10 -18.17
C SER A 74 19.37 13.88 -19.02
N ARG A 75 18.88 14.96 -19.61
CA ARG A 75 18.00 15.00 -20.80
C ARG A 75 18.68 15.98 -21.77
N GLU A 76 18.65 15.66 -23.06
CA GLU A 76 19.44 16.20 -24.19
C GLU A 76 20.71 15.39 -24.44
N GLU A 77 20.93 14.74 -25.58
CA GLU A 77 20.55 15.05 -26.97
C GLU A 77 19.78 13.86 -27.63
N GLY A 78 18.85 14.02 -28.58
CA GLY A 78 18.91 14.87 -29.77
C GLY A 78 19.71 14.15 -30.86
N SER A 79 19.09 13.22 -31.60
CA SER A 79 18.83 13.41 -33.04
C SER A 79 20.07 13.55 -33.93
N GLN A 80 20.49 12.45 -34.56
CA GLN A 80 20.92 12.41 -35.96
C GLN A 80 20.76 11.00 -36.51
#